data_AF-A0A7W1P3V8-F1
#
_entry.id   AF-A0A7W1P3V8-F1
#
_cell.length_a   1.000
_cell.length_b   1.000
_cell.length_c   1.000
_cell.angle_alpha   90.00
_cell.angle_beta   90.00
_cell.angle_gamma   90.00
#
_symmetry.space_group_name_H-M   'P 1'
#
loop_
_entity.id
_entity.type
_entity.pdbx_description
1 polymer ?
#
loop_
_entity_poly.entity_id
_entity_poly.type
_entity_poly.pdbx_seq_one_letter_code
_entity_poly.pdbx_strand_id
1 'polypeptide(L)'
;MVCLHWTRRQSDLKAGRLLLSELRALIARGESVGLESTLSGRTYIRLFAQAKERGYSIELHFIWIPDPREAIRRVRQRVREGGHDVPAIDIRRRFGRGIQHVVNDYAPLADRWAIWDNSTPAGKLVATSHTHSIVHLTAFFGTR
;
A
#
# COMPACT_ATOMS: atom_id res chain seq x y z
N MET A 1 -1.40 -14.83 7.34
CA MET A 1 -1.66 -15.18 5.93
C MET A 1 -1.01 -16.52 5.64
N VAL A 2 -1.80 -17.60 5.51
CA VAL A 2 -1.30 -18.94 5.13
C VAL A 2 -1.06 -18.93 3.61
N CYS A 3 0.12 -19.38 3.15
CA CYS A 3 0.51 -19.31 1.74
C CYS A 3 0.87 -20.71 1.23
N LEU A 4 0.03 -21.27 0.35
CA LEU A 4 0.29 -22.49 -0.42
C LEU A 4 0.99 -22.10 -1.75
N HIS A 5 2.01 -22.85 -2.15
CA HIS A 5 2.89 -22.59 -3.31
C HIS A 5 2.15 -22.56 -4.68
N TRP A 6 2.51 -21.63 -5.60
CA TRP A 6 2.31 -21.83 -7.06
C TRP A 6 3.14 -20.92 -7.99
N THR A 7 3.31 -21.40 -9.24
CA THR A 7 4.16 -20.98 -10.37
C THR A 7 3.75 -19.63 -11.03
N ARG A 8 4.72 -18.78 -11.39
CA ARG A 8 4.70 -17.33 -11.10
C ARG A 8 4.55 -16.34 -12.29
N ARG A 9 3.47 -16.35 -13.07
CA ARG A 9 3.11 -15.17 -13.93
C ARG A 9 1.65 -15.05 -14.34
N GLN A 10 0.99 -16.18 -14.65
CA GLN A 10 -0.43 -16.21 -15.05
C GLN A 10 -1.40 -16.14 -13.85
N SER A 11 -1.04 -16.78 -12.72
CA SER A 11 -1.86 -16.79 -11.49
C SER A 11 -2.03 -15.41 -10.88
N ASP A 12 -0.95 -14.61 -10.85
CA ASP A 12 -0.95 -13.29 -10.20
C ASP A 12 -1.83 -12.29 -10.95
N LEU A 13 -1.84 -12.36 -12.29
CA LEU A 13 -2.71 -11.53 -13.12
C LEU A 13 -4.18 -11.96 -12.99
N LYS A 14 -4.45 -13.28 -12.94
CA LYS A 14 -5.81 -13.79 -12.72
C LYS A 14 -6.33 -13.42 -11.34
N ALA A 15 -5.51 -13.59 -10.30
CA ALA A 15 -5.83 -13.21 -8.93
C ALA A 15 -6.05 -11.69 -8.82
N GLY A 16 -5.21 -10.87 -9.47
CA GLY A 16 -5.40 -9.42 -9.52
C GLY A 16 -6.71 -9.00 -10.21
N ARG A 17 -7.07 -9.65 -11.32
CA ARG A 17 -8.38 -9.42 -11.98
C ARG A 17 -9.55 -9.82 -11.09
N LEU A 18 -9.46 -10.95 -10.40
CA LEU A 18 -10.50 -11.42 -9.49
C LEU A 18 -10.67 -10.46 -8.31
N LEU A 19 -9.57 -10.03 -7.68
CA LEU A 19 -9.59 -9.02 -6.63
C LEU A 19 -10.30 -7.74 -7.10
N LEU A 20 -9.92 -7.20 -8.26
CA LEU A 20 -10.56 -5.99 -8.80
C LEU A 20 -12.04 -6.17 -9.10
N SER A 21 -12.44 -7.36 -9.56
CA SER A 21 -13.85 -7.68 -9.79
C SER A 21 -14.63 -7.70 -8.47
N GLU A 22 -14.07 -8.33 -7.44
CA GLU A 22 -14.71 -8.42 -6.13
C GLU A 22 -14.82 -7.07 -5.45
N LEU A 23 -13.76 -6.26 -5.46
CA LEU A 23 -13.80 -4.90 -4.93
C LEU A 23 -14.89 -4.06 -5.61
N ARG A 24 -15.03 -4.18 -6.94
CA ARG A 24 -16.10 -3.48 -7.67
C ARG A 24 -17.49 -3.97 -7.27
N ALA A 25 -17.66 -5.28 -7.10
CA ALA A 25 -18.94 -5.85 -6.70
C ALA A 25 -19.35 -5.39 -5.29
N LEU A 26 -18.41 -5.42 -4.34
CA LEU A 26 -18.62 -4.92 -2.97
C LEU A 26 -18.95 -3.42 -2.95
N ILE A 27 -18.20 -2.61 -3.70
CA ILE A 27 -18.46 -1.16 -3.83
C ILE A 27 -19.83 -0.89 -4.46
N ALA A 28 -20.23 -1.69 -5.45
CA ALA A 28 -21.54 -1.56 -6.08
C ALA A 28 -22.70 -1.88 -5.12
N ARG A 29 -22.47 -2.74 -4.12
CA ARG A 29 -23.44 -3.11 -3.08
C ARG A 29 -23.43 -2.17 -1.87
N GLY A 30 -22.55 -1.17 -1.82
CA GLY A 30 -22.46 -0.26 -0.68
C GLY A 30 -21.77 -0.87 0.55
N GLU A 31 -21.02 -1.97 0.38
CA GLU A 31 -20.31 -2.63 1.47
C GLU A 31 -18.97 -1.97 1.79
N SER A 32 -18.56 -2.00 3.06
CA SER A 32 -17.23 -1.58 3.50
C SER A 32 -16.16 -2.55 3.02
N VAL A 33 -15.03 -2.05 2.52
CA VAL A 33 -13.99 -2.89 1.92
C VAL A 33 -12.60 -2.50 2.41
N GLY A 34 -11.79 -3.50 2.76
CA GLY A 34 -10.37 -3.35 3.06
C GLY A 34 -9.50 -3.81 1.89
N LEU A 35 -8.47 -3.04 1.56
CA LEU A 35 -7.50 -3.38 0.52
C LEU A 35 -6.07 -3.18 1.04
N GLU A 36 -5.32 -4.28 1.13
CA GLU A 36 -3.87 -4.23 1.37
C GLU A 36 -3.11 -4.21 0.04
N SER A 37 -2.23 -3.22 -0.12
CA SER A 37 -1.38 -3.11 -1.30
C SER A 37 -0.13 -2.29 -0.98
N THR A 38 0.95 -2.55 -1.73
CA THR A 38 2.16 -1.71 -1.68
C THR A 38 1.95 -0.31 -2.25
N LEU A 39 0.81 -0.07 -2.92
CA LEU A 39 0.48 1.18 -3.65
C LEU A 39 1.56 1.62 -4.66
N SER A 40 2.42 0.69 -5.10
CA SER A 40 3.52 0.94 -6.04
C SER A 40 3.10 1.03 -7.51
N GLY A 41 1.79 1.07 -7.76
CA GLY A 41 1.18 1.28 -9.07
C GLY A 41 -0.14 2.01 -8.93
N ARG A 42 -0.73 2.39 -10.07
CA ARG A 42 -1.90 3.28 -10.17
C ARG A 42 -3.24 2.55 -10.31
N THR A 43 -3.24 1.22 -10.17
CA THR A 43 -4.36 0.33 -10.48
C THR A 43 -5.67 0.73 -9.79
N TYR A 44 -5.61 1.22 -8.54
CA TYR A 44 -6.78 1.47 -7.72
C TYR A 44 -7.30 2.91 -7.76
N ILE A 45 -6.56 3.84 -8.37
CA ILE A 45 -6.92 5.27 -8.44
C ILE A 45 -8.35 5.46 -8.98
N ARG A 46 -8.64 4.86 -10.14
CA ARG A 46 -9.97 4.97 -10.76
C ARG A 46 -11.06 4.32 -9.89
N LEU A 47 -10.76 3.19 -9.26
CA LEU A 47 -11.71 2.50 -8.39
C LEU A 47 -12.06 3.36 -7.17
N PHE A 48 -11.06 4.02 -6.58
CA PHE A 48 -11.24 4.90 -5.43
C PHE A 48 -12.04 6.14 -5.80
N ALA A 49 -11.73 6.80 -6.93
CA ALA A 49 -12.54 7.92 -7.43
C ALA A 49 -14.01 7.53 -7.62
N GLN A 50 -14.28 6.37 -8.24
CA GLN A 50 -15.63 5.86 -8.43
C GLN A 50 -16.35 5.50 -7.12
N ALA A 51 -15.60 5.05 -6.10
CA ALA A 51 -16.17 4.83 -4.78
C ALA A 51 -16.58 6.16 -4.13
N LYS A 52 -15.77 7.22 -4.26
CA LYS A 52 -16.11 8.56 -3.74
C LYS A 52 -17.36 9.13 -4.39
N GLU A 53 -17.51 8.98 -5.71
CA GLU A 53 -18.73 9.37 -6.43
C GLU A 53 -19.99 8.66 -5.91
N ARG A 54 -19.83 7.52 -5.25
CA ARG A 54 -20.91 6.74 -4.61
C ARG A 54 -21.08 7.05 -3.11
N GLY A 55 -20.37 8.05 -2.59
CA GLY A 55 -20.48 8.47 -1.18
C GLY A 55 -19.56 7.72 -0.21
N TYR A 56 -18.59 6.94 -0.69
CA TYR A 56 -17.61 6.31 0.19
C TYR A 56 -16.66 7.34 0.80
N SER A 57 -16.34 7.15 2.08
CA SER A 57 -15.18 7.75 2.71
C SER A 57 -13.98 6.82 2.59
N ILE A 58 -12.84 7.37 2.17
CA ILE A 58 -11.57 6.64 2.00
C ILE A 58 -10.64 6.98 3.15
N GLU A 59 -10.23 5.95 3.88
CA GLU A 59 -9.23 6.02 4.93
C GLU A 59 -7.96 5.26 4.53
N LEU A 60 -6.84 5.97 4.43
CA LEU A 60 -5.56 5.45 3.98
C LEU A 60 -4.57 5.32 5.14
N HIS A 61 -4.10 4.10 5.39
CA HIS A 61 -2.99 3.85 6.30
C HIS A 61 -1.77 3.42 5.50
N PHE A 62 -0.71 4.23 5.51
CA PHE A 62 0.54 3.89 4.84
C PHE A 62 1.62 3.56 5.87
N ILE A 63 2.09 2.32 5.84
CA ILE A 63 3.13 1.81 6.72
C ILE A 63 4.46 1.86 5.97
N TRP A 64 5.42 2.59 6.52
CA TRP A 64 6.69 2.89 5.89
C TRP A 64 7.86 2.59 6.84
N ILE A 65 9.05 2.45 6.24
CA ILE A 65 10.34 2.33 6.92
C ILE A 65 11.34 3.21 6.16
N PRO A 66 12.36 3.80 6.81
CA PRO A 66 13.24 4.78 6.19
C PRO A 66 14.12 4.24 5.07
N ASP A 67 14.54 2.98 5.15
CA ASP A 67 15.49 2.40 4.19
C ASP A 67 14.92 1.14 3.52
N PRO A 68 14.89 1.04 2.17
CA PRO A 68 14.52 -0.21 1.49
C PRO A 68 15.42 -1.40 1.85
N ARG A 69 16.64 -1.18 2.34
CA ARG A 69 17.52 -2.24 2.88
C ARG A 69 16.88 -2.95 4.06
N GLU A 70 16.12 -2.24 4.89
CA GLU A 70 15.40 -2.84 6.02
C GLU A 70 14.25 -3.73 5.53
N ALA A 71 13.52 -3.34 4.48
CA ALA A 71 12.52 -4.21 3.85
C ALA A 71 13.17 -5.46 3.27
N ILE A 72 14.31 -5.32 2.58
CA ILE A 72 15.08 -6.46 2.05
C ILE A 72 15.52 -7.39 3.19
N ARG A 73 16.01 -6.84 4.31
CA ARG A 73 16.41 -7.61 5.49
C ARG A 73 15.24 -8.40 6.06
N ARG A 74 14.07 -7.76 6.22
CA ARG A 74 12.83 -8.40 6.71
C ARG A 74 12.33 -9.50 5.76
N VAL A 75 12.42 -9.29 4.44
CA VAL A 75 12.08 -10.33 3.46
C VAL A 75 13.05 -11.51 3.54
N ARG A 76 14.36 -11.27 3.67
CA ARG A 76 15.33 -12.34 3.87
C ARG A 76 15.07 -13.13 5.15
N GLN A 77 14.72 -12.44 6.24
CA GLN A 77 14.42 -13.08 7.51
C GLN A 77 13.18 -13.98 7.40
N ARG A 78 12.06 -13.46 6.90
CA ARG A 78 10.85 -14.28 6.75
C ARG A 78 11.06 -15.47 5.80
N VAL A 79 11.91 -15.34 4.78
CA VAL A 79 12.23 -16.46 3.86
C VAL A 79 12.97 -17.57 4.61
N ARG A 80 13.90 -17.22 5.51
CA ARG A 80 14.55 -18.19 6.40
C ARG A 80 13.55 -18.88 7.32
N GLU A 81 12.46 -18.20 7.68
CA GLU A 81 11.35 -18.72 8.48
C GLU A 81 10.26 -19.43 7.64
N GLY A 82 10.51 -19.68 6.34
CA GLY A 82 9.58 -20.41 5.45
C GLY A 82 8.58 -19.54 4.68
N GLY A 83 8.72 -18.22 4.73
CA GLY A 83 7.88 -17.25 4.01
C GLY A 83 8.25 -17.03 2.55
N HIS A 84 7.44 -16.22 1.85
CA HIS A 84 7.60 -15.94 0.42
C HIS A 84 8.73 -14.93 0.12
N ASP A 85 9.58 -15.26 -0.87
CA ASP A 85 10.64 -14.38 -1.35
C ASP A 85 10.15 -13.32 -2.34
N VAL A 86 10.70 -12.11 -2.23
CA VAL A 86 10.48 -11.01 -3.17
C VAL A 86 11.84 -10.48 -3.60
N PRO A 87 12.13 -10.45 -4.91
CA PRO A 87 13.42 -9.97 -5.40
C PRO A 87 13.76 -8.56 -4.89
N ALA A 88 15.00 -8.35 -4.44
CA ALA A 88 15.43 -7.06 -3.91
C ALA A 88 15.24 -5.89 -4.92
N ILE A 89 15.39 -6.17 -6.22
CA ILE A 89 15.13 -5.20 -7.29
C ILE A 89 13.67 -4.76 -7.31
N ASP A 90 12.73 -5.68 -7.09
CA ASP A 90 11.31 -5.37 -7.00
C ASP A 90 10.99 -4.59 -5.72
N ILE A 91 11.61 -4.94 -4.60
CA ILE A 91 11.44 -4.20 -3.33
C ILE A 91 11.87 -2.75 -3.52
N ARG A 92 13.09 -2.50 -4.01
CA ARG A 92 13.61 -1.14 -4.24
C ARG A 92 12.72 -0.33 -5.18
N ARG A 93 12.32 -0.95 -6.29
CA ARG A 93 11.45 -0.34 -7.29
C ARG A 93 10.08 0.02 -6.71
N ARG A 94 9.47 -0.89 -5.94
CA ARG A 94 8.15 -0.67 -5.33
C ARG A 94 8.21 0.32 -4.18
N PHE A 95 9.30 0.35 -3.42
CA PHE A 95 9.52 1.28 -2.31
C PHE A 95 9.43 2.74 -2.78
N GLY A 96 10.24 3.13 -3.76
CA GLY A 96 10.24 4.51 -4.26
C GLY A 96 8.90 4.89 -4.92
N ARG A 97 8.35 4.01 -5.76
CA ARG A 97 7.05 4.26 -6.40
C ARG A 97 5.90 4.35 -5.41
N GLY A 98 5.88 3.50 -4.39
CA GLY A 98 4.84 3.49 -3.38
C GLY A 98 4.76 4.84 -2.67
N ILE A 99 5.92 5.38 -2.25
CA ILE A 99 6.00 6.72 -1.66
C ILE A 99 5.48 7.78 -2.63
N GLN A 100 5.97 7.78 -3.88
CA GLN A 100 5.54 8.76 -4.88
C GLN A 100 4.04 8.70 -5.16
N HIS A 101 3.45 7.51 -5.28
CA HIS A 101 2.02 7.36 -5.53
C HIS A 101 1.20 7.69 -4.29
N VAL A 102 1.67 7.39 -3.08
CA VAL A 102 0.98 7.81 -1.86
C VAL A 102 0.88 9.32 -1.79
N VAL A 103 1.98 10.03 -2.01
CA VAL A 103 2.01 11.50 -1.95
C VAL A 103 1.19 12.13 -3.08
N ASN A 104 1.40 11.69 -4.32
CA ASN A 104 0.86 12.38 -5.49
C ASN A 104 -0.53 11.91 -5.93
N ASP A 105 -0.92 10.68 -5.58
CA ASP A 105 -2.11 10.06 -6.12
C ASP A 105 -3.11 9.62 -5.03
N TYR A 106 -2.67 8.84 -4.04
CA TYR A 106 -3.58 8.19 -3.10
C TYR A 106 -3.97 9.06 -1.90
N ALA A 107 -3.03 9.79 -1.28
CA ALA A 107 -3.35 10.69 -0.18
C ALA A 107 -4.29 11.83 -0.60
N PRO A 108 -4.16 12.44 -1.81
CA PRO A 108 -5.15 13.40 -2.31
C PRO A 108 -6.56 12.84 -2.52
N LEU A 109 -6.68 11.53 -2.79
CA LEU A 109 -7.98 10.88 -2.94
C LEU A 109 -8.59 10.50 -1.60
N ALA A 110 -7.78 10.29 -0.56
CA ALA A 110 -8.24 9.88 0.75
C ALA A 110 -8.91 11.05 1.50
N ASP A 111 -9.99 10.76 2.24
CA ASP A 111 -10.60 11.74 3.15
C ASP A 111 -9.84 11.82 4.47
N ARG A 112 -9.27 10.69 4.90
CA ARG A 112 -8.32 10.61 6.00
C ARG A 112 -7.10 9.81 5.57
N TRP A 113 -5.93 10.23 6.01
CA TRP A 113 -4.72 9.45 5.84
C TRP A 113 -3.86 9.48 7.11
N ALA A 114 -3.11 8.41 7.31
CA ALA A 114 -2.18 8.22 8.42
C ALA A 114 -0.89 7.55 7.92
N ILE A 115 0.26 8.11 8.29
CA ILE A 115 1.59 7.58 8.00
C ILE A 115 2.18 6.97 9.27
N TRP A 116 2.65 5.75 9.15
CA TRP A 116 3.22 4.97 10.25
C TRP A 116 4.68 4.65 9.95
N ASP A 117 5.57 5.01 10.86
CA ASP A 117 6.96 4.58 10.85
C ASP A 117 7.06 3.24 11.59
N ASN A 118 7.43 2.21 10.84
CA ASN A 118 7.60 0.85 11.36
C ASN A 118 9.08 0.44 11.44
N SER A 119 9.98 1.41 11.60
CA SER A 119 11.41 1.16 11.84
C SER A 119 11.67 0.51 13.20
N THR A 120 10.85 0.80 14.21
CA THR A 120 10.91 0.22 15.55
C THR A 120 9.68 -0.64 15.85
N PRO A 121 9.78 -1.58 16.81
CA PRO A 121 8.62 -2.29 17.35
C PRO A 121 7.52 -1.33 17.82
N ALA A 122 6.27 -1.81 17.81
CA ALA A 122 5.01 -1.09 18.03
C ALA A 122 4.54 -0.16 16.90
N GLY A 123 5.43 0.30 16.00
CA GLY A 123 5.08 1.26 14.96
C GLY A 123 4.66 2.62 15.52
N LYS A 124 5.11 3.71 14.91
CA LYS A 124 4.83 5.07 15.39
C LYS A 124 3.98 5.82 14.37
N LEU A 125 2.87 6.40 14.82
CA LEU A 125 2.12 7.37 14.02
C LEU A 125 2.96 8.64 13.90
N VAL A 126 3.32 9.01 12.67
CA VAL A 126 4.23 10.15 12.40
C VAL A 126 3.54 11.31 11.71
N ALA A 127 2.46 11.05 10.96
CA ALA A 127 1.66 12.10 10.33
C ALA A 127 0.22 11.64 10.09
N THR A 128 -0.72 12.58 10.10
CA THR A 128 -2.12 12.38 9.73
C THR A 128 -2.62 13.55 8.90
N SER A 129 -3.72 13.36 8.18
CA SER A 129 -4.43 14.44 7.46
C SER A 129 -4.87 15.59 8.37
N HIS A 130 -4.98 15.37 9.68
CA HIS A 130 -5.30 16.42 10.67
C HIS A 130 -4.09 17.21 11.15
N THR A 131 -2.89 16.62 11.09
CA THR A 131 -1.66 17.21 11.64
C THR A 131 -0.74 17.76 10.55
N HIS A 132 -0.88 17.28 9.32
CA HIS A 132 0.02 17.58 8.21
C HIS A 132 -0.76 17.77 6.91
N SER A 133 -0.29 18.69 6.07
CA SER A 133 -0.77 18.78 4.69
C SER A 133 -0.05 17.75 3.82
N ILE A 134 -0.65 17.39 2.67
CA ILE A 134 -0.01 16.49 1.69
C ILE A 134 1.31 17.08 1.17
N VAL A 135 1.41 18.41 1.06
CA VAL A 135 2.63 19.11 0.64
C VAL A 135 3.80 18.82 1.60
N HIS A 136 3.52 18.69 2.91
CA HIS A 136 4.53 18.36 3.90
C HIS A 136 4.97 16.88 3.84
N LEU A 137 4.18 15.98 3.24
CA LEU A 137 4.57 14.57 3.10
C LEU A 137 5.75 14.38 2.14
N THR A 138 5.84 15.17 1.07
CA THR A 138 6.99 15.12 0.16
C THR A 138 8.29 15.42 0.92
N ALA A 139 8.29 16.46 1.77
CA ALA A 139 9.42 16.80 2.61
C ALA A 139 9.72 15.71 3.65
N PHE A 140 8.68 15.13 4.25
CA PHE A 140 8.81 14.05 5.22
C PHE A 140 9.55 12.83 4.65
N PHE A 141 9.20 12.41 3.42
CA PHE A 141 9.86 11.26 2.78
C PHE A 141 11.17 11.60 2.06
N GLY A 142 11.45 12.87 1.78
CA GLY A 142 12.66 13.32 1.07
C GLY A 142 13.84 13.71 1.96
N THR A 143 13.64 13.91 3.26
CA THR A 143 14.66 14.41 4.20
C THR A 143 15.22 13.36 5.17
N ARG A 144 14.82 12.09 5.03
CA ARG A 144 15.19 10.99 5.94
C ARG A 144 15.65 9.74 5.21
#